data_AF-A0A6V8KYJ9-F1
#
_entry.id   AF-A0A6V8KYJ9-F1
#
_cell.length_a   1.000
_cell.length_b   1.000
_cell.length_c   1.000
_cell.angle_alpha   90.00
_cell.angle_beta   90.00
_cell.angle_gamma   90.00
#
_symmetry.space_group_name_H-M   'P 1'
#
loop_
_entity.id
_entity.type
_entity.pdbx_description
1 polymer ?
#
loop_
_entity_poly.entity_id
_entity_poly.type
_entity_poly.pdbx_seq_one_letter_code
_entity_poly.pdbx_strand_id
1 'polypeptide(L)'
;MAAGERLTAEDVEALADADDLAWLGRLAHGRRVAAHGERVTFLVGEHGPDAVSVPVGASPAETLRAFALARLAAPDNAHVTGSTAVHGAPLAQLALNFGADDLLVPADTDRDEVVHLIWDAGLRPVERDAEHNVVREYDPPVPLAERRAEPQRVWA
;
A
#
# COMPACT_ATOMS: atom_id res chain seq x y z
N MET A 1 -5.60 21.74 -7.19
CA MET A 1 -6.09 20.35 -7.06
C MET A 1 -7.42 20.37 -6.33
N ALA A 2 -8.53 20.52 -7.06
CA ALA A 2 -9.84 20.23 -6.49
C ALA A 2 -9.97 18.70 -6.38
N ALA A 3 -10.54 18.19 -5.28
CA ALA A 3 -10.69 16.76 -5.06
C ALA A 3 -11.50 16.13 -6.22
N GLY A 4 -10.85 15.28 -7.04
CA GLY A 4 -11.51 14.46 -8.07
C GLY A 4 -11.11 14.71 -9.53
N GLU A 5 -10.32 15.74 -9.86
CA GLU A 5 -9.78 15.88 -11.21
C GLU A 5 -8.65 14.85 -11.45
N ARG A 6 -8.73 14.14 -12.59
CA ARG A 6 -7.65 13.23 -13.03
C ARG A 6 -6.41 14.04 -13.34
N LEU A 7 -5.24 13.53 -12.93
CA LEU A 7 -3.97 14.11 -13.37
C LEU A 7 -3.89 14.09 -14.89
N THR A 8 -3.51 15.22 -15.47
CA THR A 8 -3.05 15.27 -16.86
C THR A 8 -1.68 14.61 -16.97
N ALA A 9 -1.26 14.28 -18.19
CA ALA A 9 0.09 13.77 -18.42
C ALA A 9 1.17 14.76 -17.95
N GLU A 10 0.92 16.05 -18.12
CA GLU A 10 1.79 17.14 -17.65
C GLU A 10 1.87 17.18 -16.11
N ASP A 11 0.76 16.97 -15.41
CA ASP A 11 0.77 16.90 -13.94
C ASP A 11 1.57 15.68 -13.43
N VAL A 12 1.47 14.53 -14.11
CA VAL A 12 2.25 13.34 -13.77
C VAL A 12 3.75 13.59 -13.97
N GLU A 13 4.13 14.25 -15.06
CA GLU A 13 5.52 14.59 -15.35
C GLU A 13 6.09 15.56 -14.30
N ALA A 14 5.35 16.61 -13.95
CA ALA A 14 5.74 17.55 -12.90
C ALA A 14 5.89 16.87 -11.52
N LEU A 15 5.03 15.89 -11.21
CA LEU A 15 5.14 15.09 -9.99
C LEU A 15 6.27 14.07 -10.03
N ALA A 16 6.63 13.55 -11.20
CA ALA A 16 7.73 12.63 -11.37
C ALA A 16 9.08 13.29 -11.08
N ASP A 17 9.20 14.58 -11.40
CA ASP A 17 10.37 15.41 -11.11
C ASP A 17 10.36 16.02 -9.69
N ALA A 18 9.35 15.71 -8.87
CA ALA A 18 9.31 16.21 -7.50
C ALA A 18 10.44 15.64 -6.63
N ASP A 19 11.23 16.54 -6.03
CA ASP A 19 12.34 16.19 -5.11
C ASP A 19 11.86 15.75 -3.72
N ASP A 20 10.62 16.08 -3.33
CA ASP A 20 10.06 15.69 -2.02
C ASP A 20 9.25 14.39 -2.12
N LEU A 21 9.97 13.26 -2.03
CA LEU A 21 9.38 11.93 -2.02
C LEU A 21 8.43 11.73 -0.83
N ALA A 22 8.71 12.35 0.32
CA ALA A 22 7.87 12.20 1.51
C ALA A 22 6.53 12.93 1.33
N TRP A 23 6.53 14.12 0.73
CA TRP A 23 5.32 14.83 0.35
C TRP A 23 4.52 14.05 -0.70
N LEU A 24 5.18 13.53 -1.72
CA LEU A 24 4.52 12.73 -2.76
C LEU A 24 3.87 11.47 -2.18
N GLY A 25 4.57 10.77 -1.28
CA GLY A 25 4.01 9.63 -0.54
C GLY A 25 2.78 10.01 0.28
N ARG A 26 2.85 11.11 1.07
CA ARG A 26 1.70 11.60 1.85
C ARG A 26 0.50 11.96 0.97
N LEU A 27 0.74 12.59 -0.19
CA LEU A 27 -0.32 12.94 -1.13
C LEU A 27 -1.00 11.70 -1.70
N ALA A 28 -0.22 10.73 -2.18
CA ALA A 28 -0.74 9.47 -2.71
C ALA A 28 -1.46 8.65 -1.64
N HIS A 29 -0.90 8.54 -0.44
CA HIS A 29 -1.54 7.88 0.69
C HIS A 29 -2.86 8.56 1.06
N GLY A 30 -2.91 9.89 1.11
CA GLY A 30 -4.14 10.63 1.36
C GLY A 30 -5.22 10.35 0.30
N ARG A 31 -4.84 10.28 -0.99
CA ARG A 31 -5.77 9.91 -2.08
C ARG A 31 -6.28 8.48 -1.90
N ARG A 32 -5.40 7.55 -1.56
CA ARG A 32 -5.72 6.15 -1.28
C ARG A 32 -6.67 6.01 -0.09
N VAL A 33 -6.44 6.73 1.01
CA VAL A 33 -7.31 6.70 2.19
C VAL A 33 -8.68 7.32 1.89
N ALA A 34 -8.73 8.38 1.07
CA ALA A 34 -9.99 8.96 0.62
C ALA A 34 -10.82 7.97 -0.23
N ALA A 35 -10.16 7.13 -1.04
CA ALA A 35 -10.84 6.14 -1.89
C ALA A 35 -11.23 4.86 -1.13
N HIS A 36 -10.34 4.34 -0.29
CA HIS A 36 -10.41 2.98 0.27
C HIS A 36 -10.46 2.90 1.80
N GLY A 37 -10.45 4.06 2.48
CA GLY A 37 -10.36 4.14 3.93
C GLY A 37 -9.03 3.58 4.46
N GLU A 38 -9.08 2.94 5.63
CA GLU A 38 -7.92 2.32 6.30
C GLU A 38 -7.66 0.87 5.86
N ARG A 39 -8.52 0.30 5.00
CA ARG A 39 -8.44 -1.11 4.58
C ARG A 39 -7.33 -1.30 3.56
N VAL A 40 -6.48 -2.31 3.75
CA VAL A 40 -5.55 -2.86 2.73
C VAL A 40 -6.02 -4.26 2.41
N THR A 41 -6.21 -4.56 1.12
CA THR A 41 -6.47 -5.94 0.71
C THR A 41 -5.17 -6.71 0.52
N PHE A 42 -5.24 -8.04 0.66
CA PHE A 42 -4.14 -8.90 0.24
C PHE A 42 -4.64 -10.21 -0.35
N LEU A 43 -3.90 -10.70 -1.34
CA LEU A 43 -4.09 -11.99 -1.97
C LEU A 43 -2.86 -12.87 -1.73
N VAL A 44 -3.11 -14.10 -1.29
CA VAL A 44 -2.10 -15.15 -1.15
C VAL A 44 -2.10 -15.99 -2.44
N GLY A 45 -0.99 -15.99 -3.17
CA GLY A 45 -0.83 -16.75 -4.42
C GLY A 45 -0.51 -15.85 -5.62
N GLU A 46 -1.33 -15.96 -6.67
CA GLU A 46 -1.11 -15.30 -7.96
C GLU A 46 -2.22 -14.29 -8.26
N HIS A 47 -1.87 -13.17 -8.88
CA HIS A 47 -2.85 -12.15 -9.25
C HIS A 47 -3.65 -12.54 -10.49
N GLY A 48 -4.90 -12.08 -10.57
CA GLY A 48 -5.67 -12.10 -11.82
C GLY A 48 -5.11 -11.14 -12.88
N PRO A 49 -5.52 -11.24 -14.15
CA PRO A 49 -4.95 -10.48 -15.26
C PRO A 49 -5.08 -8.95 -15.14
N ASP A 50 -5.99 -8.46 -14.29
CA ASP A 50 -6.33 -7.04 -14.18
C ASP A 50 -5.50 -6.28 -13.13
N ALA A 51 -4.57 -6.95 -12.45
CA ALA A 51 -3.75 -6.30 -11.42
C ALA A 51 -2.77 -5.29 -12.04
N VAL A 52 -2.81 -4.05 -11.56
CA VAL A 52 -1.79 -3.04 -11.88
C VAL A 52 -0.53 -3.36 -11.08
N SER A 53 0.42 -4.01 -11.75
CA SER A 53 1.76 -4.25 -11.18
C SER A 53 2.64 -3.03 -11.40
N VAL A 54 3.20 -2.50 -10.31
CA VAL A 54 4.19 -1.42 -10.36
C VAL A 54 5.57 -2.06 -10.60
N PRO A 55 6.34 -1.63 -11.61
CA PRO A 55 7.67 -2.17 -11.86
C PRO A 55 8.68 -1.68 -10.80
N VAL A 56 9.73 -2.47 -10.59
CA VAL A 56 10.87 -2.07 -9.76
C VAL A 56 11.65 -0.96 -10.47
N GLY A 57 11.85 0.16 -9.80
CA GLY A 57 12.68 1.28 -10.28
C GLY A 57 14.18 1.00 -10.14
N ALA A 58 15.04 1.92 -10.59
CA ALA A 58 16.50 1.77 -10.45
C ALA A 58 16.96 1.86 -8.98
N SER A 59 16.09 2.34 -8.09
CA SER A 59 16.27 2.43 -6.64
C SER A 59 14.96 2.20 -5.87
N PRO A 60 15.02 1.93 -4.54
CA PRO A 60 13.83 1.88 -3.70
C PRO A 60 13.01 3.18 -3.73
N ALA A 61 13.69 4.33 -3.77
CA ALA A 61 13.05 5.64 -3.85
C ALA A 61 12.24 5.81 -5.13
N GLU A 62 12.80 5.41 -6.28
CA GLU A 62 12.08 5.45 -7.56
C GLU A 62 10.92 4.46 -7.61
N THR A 63 11.06 3.29 -6.98
CA THR A 63 9.95 2.34 -6.87
C THR A 63 8.80 2.94 -6.06
N LEU A 64 9.08 3.57 -4.92
CA LEU A 64 8.06 4.27 -4.10
C LEU A 64 7.44 5.45 -4.86
N ARG A 65 8.25 6.20 -5.63
CA ARG A 65 7.73 7.25 -6.52
C ARG A 65 6.77 6.66 -7.55
N ALA A 66 7.10 5.53 -8.16
CA ALA A 66 6.23 4.86 -9.13
C ALA A 66 4.88 4.45 -8.52
N PHE A 67 4.86 3.92 -7.28
CA PHE A 67 3.62 3.65 -6.55
C PHE A 67 2.77 4.91 -6.35
N ALA A 68 3.40 6.01 -5.92
CA ALA A 68 2.68 7.25 -5.68
C ALA A 68 2.08 7.84 -6.95
N LEU A 69 2.86 7.86 -8.04
CA LEU A 69 2.38 8.31 -9.35
C LEU A 69 1.25 7.41 -9.88
N ALA A 70 1.39 6.09 -9.74
CA ALA A 70 0.35 5.13 -10.14
C ALA A 70 -0.97 5.42 -9.41
N ARG A 71 -0.94 5.64 -8.09
CA ARG A 71 -2.15 6.01 -7.33
C ARG A 71 -2.74 7.33 -7.79
N LEU A 72 -1.93 8.35 -8.01
CA LEU A 72 -2.45 9.67 -8.37
C LEU A 72 -3.00 9.72 -9.81
N ALA A 73 -2.48 8.89 -10.72
CA ALA A 73 -2.97 8.77 -12.08
C ALA A 73 -4.18 7.84 -12.20
N ALA A 74 -4.31 6.84 -11.33
CA ALA A 74 -5.37 5.84 -11.38
C ALA A 74 -6.73 6.41 -10.92
N PRO A 75 -7.85 5.86 -11.43
CA PRO A 75 -9.17 6.20 -10.92
C PRO A 75 -9.36 5.66 -9.48
N ASP A 76 -10.29 6.24 -8.73
CA ASP A 76 -10.49 5.91 -7.31
C ASP A 76 -10.85 4.45 -7.05
N ASN A 77 -11.51 3.79 -8.01
CA ASN A 77 -11.88 2.38 -7.91
C ASN A 77 -10.76 1.41 -8.36
N ALA A 78 -9.61 1.90 -8.80
CA ALA A 78 -8.49 1.04 -9.17
C ALA A 78 -7.66 0.65 -7.95
N HIS A 79 -7.24 -0.62 -7.94
CA HIS A 79 -6.31 -1.17 -6.97
C HIS A 79 -4.87 -1.03 -7.47
N VAL A 80 -4.00 -0.54 -6.60
CA VAL A 80 -2.55 -0.47 -6.85
C VAL A 80 -1.91 -1.53 -5.98
N THR A 81 -1.39 -2.58 -6.62
CA THR A 81 -0.92 -3.78 -5.94
C THR A 81 0.60 -3.78 -5.76
N GLY A 82 1.05 -3.96 -4.52
CA GLY A 82 2.44 -4.24 -4.19
C GLY A 82 2.70 -5.75 -4.05
N SER A 83 3.65 -6.29 -4.81
CA SER A 83 4.05 -7.71 -4.65
C SER A 83 5.26 -7.85 -3.74
N THR A 84 5.18 -8.68 -2.69
CA THR A 84 6.33 -8.97 -1.82
C THR A 84 7.38 -9.82 -2.51
N ALA A 85 6.99 -10.65 -3.49
CA ALA A 85 7.92 -11.42 -4.31
C ALA A 85 8.74 -10.53 -5.26
N VAL A 86 8.12 -9.47 -5.79
CA VAL A 86 8.78 -8.54 -6.72
C VAL A 86 9.59 -7.47 -5.99
N HIS A 87 9.04 -6.89 -4.92
CA HIS A 87 9.62 -5.73 -4.25
C HIS A 87 10.38 -6.07 -2.96
N GLY A 88 10.17 -7.26 -2.41
CA GLY A 88 10.54 -7.59 -1.03
C GLY A 88 9.55 -7.02 -0.01
N ALA A 89 9.38 -7.72 1.12
CA ALA A 89 8.42 -7.34 2.17
C ALA A 89 8.60 -5.90 2.72
N PRO A 90 9.83 -5.42 3.04
CA PRO A 90 9.99 -4.05 3.56
C PRO A 90 9.54 -2.97 2.58
N LEU A 91 9.84 -3.12 1.29
CA LEU A 91 9.48 -2.13 0.28
C LEU A 91 7.98 -2.17 -0.03
N ALA A 92 7.39 -3.37 -0.09
CA ALA A 92 5.95 -3.53 -0.26
C ALA A 92 5.15 -2.94 0.92
N GLN A 93 5.65 -3.09 2.16
CA GLN A 93 5.07 -2.45 3.33
C GLN A 93 5.13 -0.92 3.23
N LEU A 94 6.29 -0.36 2.85
CA LEU A 94 6.43 1.08 2.64
C LEU A 94 5.48 1.58 1.54
N ALA A 95 5.30 0.80 0.47
CA ALA A 95 4.43 1.17 -0.65
C ALA A 95 2.96 1.43 -0.23
N LEU A 96 2.48 0.83 0.88
CA LEU A 96 1.16 1.12 1.45
C LEU A 96 1.00 2.60 1.87
N ASN A 97 2.10 3.22 2.29
CA ASN A 97 2.18 4.66 2.59
C ASN A 97 2.52 5.52 1.35
N PHE A 98 2.62 4.89 0.17
CA PHE A 98 2.85 5.53 -1.12
C PHE A 98 1.71 5.23 -2.11
N GLY A 99 0.53 4.83 -1.62
CA GLY A 99 -0.67 4.71 -2.43
C GLY A 99 -1.02 3.29 -2.89
N ALA A 100 -0.21 2.28 -2.58
CA ALA A 100 -0.65 0.90 -2.69
C ALA A 100 -1.82 0.65 -1.73
N ASP A 101 -2.83 -0.08 -2.21
CA ASP A 101 -3.98 -0.49 -1.38
C ASP A 101 -4.16 -2.01 -1.30
N ASP A 102 -3.37 -2.74 -2.08
CA ASP A 102 -3.45 -4.19 -2.20
C ASP A 102 -2.05 -4.80 -2.15
N LEU A 103 -1.93 -5.99 -1.56
CA LEU A 103 -0.69 -6.76 -1.55
C LEU A 103 -0.87 -8.13 -2.22
N LEU A 104 0.11 -8.51 -3.02
CA LEU A 104 0.27 -9.88 -3.50
C LEU A 104 1.41 -10.55 -2.76
N VAL A 105 1.13 -11.67 -2.11
CA VAL A 105 2.12 -12.44 -1.34
C VAL A 105 2.22 -13.88 -1.85
N PRO A 106 3.40 -14.53 -1.76
CA PRO A 106 3.56 -15.94 -2.10
C PRO A 106 2.56 -16.86 -1.41
N ALA A 107 2.16 -17.93 -2.09
CA ALA A 107 1.14 -18.88 -1.62
C ALA A 107 1.47 -19.54 -0.27
N ASP A 108 2.76 -19.66 0.05
CA ASP A 108 3.32 -20.25 1.26
C ASP A 108 3.56 -19.25 2.40
N THR A 109 3.23 -17.97 2.19
CA THR A 109 3.36 -16.92 3.23
C THR A 109 2.33 -17.15 4.34
N ASP A 110 2.77 -17.06 5.60
CA ASP A 110 1.87 -17.11 6.75
C ASP A 110 0.97 -15.88 6.78
N ARG A 111 -0.34 -16.07 6.99
CA ARG A 111 -1.31 -14.97 7.02
C ARG A 111 -1.01 -14.02 8.16
N ASP A 112 -0.53 -14.54 9.30
CA ASP A 112 -0.20 -13.71 10.45
C ASP A 112 0.97 -12.77 10.14
N GLU A 113 1.93 -13.18 9.31
CA GLU A 113 3.02 -12.33 8.83
C GLU A 113 2.49 -11.16 7.98
N VAL A 114 1.56 -11.42 7.07
CA VAL A 114 0.95 -10.39 6.22
C VAL A 114 0.13 -9.41 7.05
N VAL A 115 -0.63 -9.92 8.03
CA VAL A 115 -1.41 -9.13 8.98
C VAL A 115 -0.51 -8.19 9.76
N HIS A 116 0.59 -8.70 10.32
CA HIS A 116 1.57 -7.88 11.04
C HIS A 116 2.25 -6.84 10.14
N LEU A 117 2.61 -7.21 8.91
CA LEU A 117 3.17 -6.29 7.93
C LEU A 117 2.24 -5.10 7.68
N ILE A 118 0.94 -5.36 7.48
CA ILE A 118 -0.07 -4.32 7.25
C ILE A 118 -0.32 -3.49 8.52
N TRP A 119 -0.33 -4.10 9.70
CA TRP A 119 -0.47 -3.41 10.98
C TRP A 119 0.68 -2.46 11.31
N ASP A 120 1.90 -2.83 10.93
CA ASP A 120 3.09 -1.99 11.08
C ASP A 120 3.06 -0.78 10.13
N ALA A 121 2.32 -0.88 9.02
CA ALA A 121 1.96 0.27 8.18
C ALA A 121 0.78 1.09 8.74
N GLY A 122 0.18 0.67 9.85
CA GLY A 122 -0.94 1.38 10.49
C GLY A 122 -2.30 1.18 9.81
N LEU A 123 -2.45 0.10 9.02
CA LEU A 123 -3.63 -0.14 8.20
C LEU A 123 -4.36 -1.43 8.60
N ARG A 124 -5.61 -1.58 8.18
CA ARG A 124 -6.48 -2.73 8.50
C ARG A 124 -6.37 -3.82 7.41
N PRO A 125 -5.92 -5.05 7.72
CA PRO A 125 -5.81 -6.13 6.73
C PRO A 125 -7.16 -6.71 6.33
N VAL A 126 -7.30 -7.03 5.05
CA VAL A 126 -8.46 -7.72 4.47
C VAL A 126 -7.95 -8.76 3.46
N GLU A 127 -8.17 -10.03 3.71
CA GLU A 127 -7.86 -11.09 2.74
C GLU A 127 -8.92 -11.13 1.66
N ARG A 128 -8.48 -11.24 0.40
CA ARG A 128 -9.35 -11.39 -0.76
C ARG A 128 -8.98 -12.61 -1.61
N ASP A 129 -9.91 -13.05 -2.44
CA ASP A 129 -9.64 -13.98 -3.53
C ASP A 129 -9.18 -13.24 -4.81
N ALA A 130 -8.94 -13.99 -5.88
CA ALA A 130 -8.48 -13.45 -7.16
C ALA A 130 -9.55 -12.59 -7.85
N GLU A 131 -10.82 -12.87 -7.57
CA GLU A 131 -12.00 -12.14 -8.04
C GLU A 131 -12.33 -10.89 -7.19
N HIS A 132 -11.48 -10.56 -6.21
CA HIS A 132 -11.64 -9.43 -5.28
C HIS A 132 -12.79 -9.55 -4.28
N ASN A 133 -13.33 -10.76 -4.07
CA ASN A 133 -14.25 -11.00 -2.96
C ASN A 133 -13.47 -11.06 -1.65
N VAL A 134 -14.07 -10.50 -0.58
CA VAL A 134 -13.50 -10.58 0.75
C VAL A 134 -13.62 -12.00 1.28
N VAL A 135 -12.48 -12.61 1.60
CA VAL A 135 -12.38 -13.92 2.25
C VAL A 135 -12.41 -13.76 3.76
N ARG A 136 -11.65 -12.79 4.29
CA ARG A 136 -11.53 -12.55 5.73
C ARG A 136 -11.19 -11.09 6.04
N GLU A 137 -11.82 -10.53 7.05
CA GLU A 137 -11.42 -9.24 7.63
C GLU A 137 -10.66 -9.46 8.94
N TYR A 138 -9.60 -8.70 9.15
CA TYR A 138 -8.82 -8.70 10.38
C TYR A 138 -9.09 -7.41 11.17
N ASP A 139 -8.75 -7.42 12.45
CA ASP A 139 -8.86 -6.25 13.31
C ASP A 139 -7.89 -5.13 12.86
N PRO A 140 -8.20 -3.85 13.13
CA PRO A 140 -7.25 -2.77 12.91
C PRO A 140 -6.04 -2.90 13.86
N PRO A 141 -4.89 -2.29 13.53
CA PRO A 141 -3.74 -2.30 14.41
C PRO A 141 -4.07 -1.55 15.70
N VAL A 142 -3.55 -2.04 16.82
CA VAL A 142 -3.61 -1.28 18.08
C VAL A 142 -2.94 0.08 17.87
N PRO A 143 -3.60 1.21 18.19
CA PRO A 143 -3.01 2.53 18.02
C PRO A 143 -1.66 2.65 18.73
N LEU A 144 -0.71 3.39 18.14
CA LEU A 144 0.60 3.61 18.75
C LEU A 144 0.50 4.23 20.15
N ALA A 145 -0.51 5.06 20.40
CA ALA A 145 -0.77 5.65 21.71
C ALA A 145 -1.08 4.57 22.77
N GLU A 146 -1.87 3.56 22.41
CA GLU A 146 -2.22 2.45 23.29
C GLU A 146 -1.05 1.47 23.44
N ARG A 147 -0.35 1.13 22.35
CA ARG A 147 0.88 0.31 22.40
C ARG A 147 1.96 0.90 23.31
N ARG A 148 2.05 2.23 23.37
CA ARG A 148 3.03 2.96 24.21
C ARG A 148 2.55 3.19 25.65
N ALA A 149 1.26 3.00 25.92
CA ALA A 149 0.71 3.11 27.28
C ALA A 149 1.15 1.93 28.15
N GLU A 150 1.41 0.76 27.53
CA GLU A 150 2.04 -0.37 28.18
C GLU A 150 3.57 -0.25 28.09
N PRO A 151 4.29 -0.22 29.23
CA PRO A 151 5.74 -0.26 29.20
C PRO A 151 6.18 -1.57 28.54
N GLN A 152 6.94 -1.44 27.44
CA GLN A 152 7.57 -2.59 26.80
C GLN A 152 8.36 -3.36 27.88
N ARG A 153 8.08 -4.65 28.06
CA ARG A 153 8.85 -5.49 28.99
C ARG A 153 10.24 -5.69 28.38
N VAL A 154 11.17 -4.79 28.70
CA VAL A 154 12.53 -4.81 28.14
C VAL A 154 13.38 -5.94 28.73
N TRP A 155 12.93 -6.62 29.80
CA TRP A 155 13.68 -7.72 30.43
C TRP A 155 12.76 -8.80 31.02
N ALA A 156 12.91 -10.03 30.54
CA ALA A 156 12.55 -11.29 31.21
C ALA A 156 13.61 -12.35 30.86
#